data_AF-A0A2H9TF05-F1
#
_entry.id   AF-A0A2H9TF05-F1
#
_cell.length_a   1.000
_cell.length_b   1.000
_cell.length_c   1.000
_cell.angle_alpha   90.00
_cell.angle_beta   90.00
_cell.angle_gamma   90.00
#
_symmetry.space_group_name_H-M   'P 1'
#
loop_
_entity.id
_entity.type
_entity.pdbx_description
1 polymer ?
#
loop_
_entity_poly.entity_id
_entity_poly.type
_entity_poly.pdbx_seq_one_letter_code
_entity_poly.pdbx_strand_id
1 'polypeptide(L)'
;MVKNRNTSLITNLILAGFLYSSFANLGKPINQNYEDNPTSLETTVESEKSWDNFLFEQKSKNPEGRIEYEGGMKIKFLDDGREIKIPSWINLGVEKPNQCSGYARRLASKLGYRLNQAEDAWNLHKVNPSMDYLSDNLKTGDIITLYNPKSKYKRRERLATHAATYLGEDNDGKLYFAEQRGSSTRISTIEDFLKKGMKPVKIIKTEKID
;
A
#
# COMPACT_ATOMS: atom_id res chain seq x y z
N MET A 1 58.48 -38.05 -18.10
CA MET A 1 57.44 -38.31 -17.07
C MET A 1 57.19 -37.02 -16.30
N VAL A 2 56.09 -36.31 -16.59
CA VAL A 2 55.56 -35.27 -15.70
C VAL A 2 54.04 -35.46 -15.71
N LYS A 3 53.49 -35.95 -14.59
CA LYS A 3 52.05 -36.14 -14.37
C LYS A 3 51.47 -34.88 -13.73
N ASN A 4 50.38 -34.37 -14.33
CA ASN A 4 49.06 -34.03 -13.76
C ASN A 4 48.96 -33.97 -12.22
N ARG A 5 48.09 -33.18 -11.57
CA ARG A 5 47.01 -32.23 -11.88
C ARG A 5 46.51 -31.77 -10.50
N ASN A 6 45.97 -30.55 -10.44
CA ASN A 6 44.80 -30.08 -9.69
C ASN A 6 44.57 -30.37 -8.19
N THR A 7 43.82 -29.41 -7.64
CA THR A 7 42.80 -29.47 -6.57
C THR A 7 43.19 -29.16 -5.12
N SER A 8 42.80 -27.95 -4.72
CA SER A 8 41.79 -27.65 -3.69
C SER A 8 41.96 -28.22 -2.29
N LEU A 9 42.18 -27.35 -1.30
CA LEU A 9 41.49 -27.35 0.01
C LEU A 9 41.98 -26.16 0.85
N ILE A 10 41.25 -25.04 0.83
CA ILE A 10 41.40 -23.97 1.82
C ILE A 10 40.28 -24.17 2.83
N THR A 11 40.65 -24.65 4.01
CA THR A 11 39.77 -24.85 5.16
C THR A 11 39.86 -23.62 6.07
N ASN A 12 38.69 -23.14 6.50
CA ASN A 12 38.46 -22.04 7.44
C ASN A 12 39.25 -22.17 8.75
N LEU A 13 39.64 -21.02 9.33
CA LEU A 13 39.25 -20.49 10.65
C LEU A 13 40.35 -19.58 11.19
N ILE A 14 40.14 -18.26 11.20
CA ILE A 14 40.77 -17.40 12.22
C ILE A 14 39.69 -16.51 12.82
N LEU A 15 39.40 -16.83 14.08
CA LEU A 15 38.54 -16.13 15.02
C LEU A 15 39.46 -15.28 15.91
N ALA A 16 39.35 -13.95 15.83
CA ALA A 16 39.78 -12.98 16.84
C ALA A 16 39.23 -11.61 16.37
N GLY A 17 38.43 -10.85 17.10
CA GLY A 17 38.45 -10.63 18.54
C GLY A 17 39.09 -9.27 18.81
N PHE A 18 38.35 -8.16 18.60
CA PHE A 18 38.70 -6.85 19.16
C PHE A 18 37.43 -6.04 19.46
N LEU A 19 36.99 -6.13 20.71
CA LEU A 19 36.30 -5.05 21.42
C LEU A 19 37.39 -4.04 21.81
N TYR A 20 37.30 -2.78 21.39
CA TYR A 20 37.59 -1.64 22.26
C TYR A 20 37.07 -0.33 21.67
N SER A 21 36.70 0.54 22.61
CA SER A 21 35.98 1.79 22.52
C SER A 21 36.72 2.95 21.85
N SER A 22 35.96 3.98 21.48
CA SER A 22 36.48 5.34 21.40
C SER A 22 35.50 6.30 22.06
N PHE A 23 35.93 6.83 23.21
CA PHE A 23 35.41 8.04 23.81
C PHE A 23 35.81 9.24 22.95
N ALA A 24 34.87 10.14 22.65
CA ALA A 24 35.14 11.57 22.44
C ALA A 24 33.82 12.35 22.39
N ASN A 25 33.44 13.01 23.50
CA ASN A 25 33.39 14.47 23.59
C ASN A 25 32.55 14.94 24.79
N LEU A 26 33.27 15.46 25.78
CA LEU A 26 32.78 16.44 26.75
C LEU A 26 32.75 17.83 26.07
N GLY A 27 31.60 18.48 26.10
CA GLY A 27 31.41 19.91 25.89
C GLY A 27 30.12 20.35 26.61
N LYS A 28 30.28 21.04 27.75
CA LYS A 28 29.21 21.68 28.56
C LYS A 28 28.95 23.12 28.03
N PRO A 29 28.07 23.94 28.64
CA PRO A 29 26.65 23.76 29.03
C PRO A 29 25.77 24.98 28.63
N ILE A 30 24.43 24.89 28.58
CA ILE A 30 23.56 26.07 28.83
C ILE A 30 22.31 25.64 29.61
N ASN A 31 22.10 26.36 30.71
CA ASN A 31 21.04 26.26 31.69
C ASN A 31 19.85 27.10 31.22
N GLN A 32 18.65 26.52 31.05
CA GLN A 32 17.39 27.29 31.07
C GLN A 32 16.29 26.44 31.71
N ASN A 33 15.95 26.83 32.96
CA ASN A 33 14.68 26.49 33.59
C ASN A 33 13.53 27.05 32.74
N TYR A 34 12.53 26.23 32.43
CA TYR A 34 11.16 26.69 32.25
C TYR A 34 10.19 25.66 32.84
N GLU A 35 9.59 26.12 33.94
CA GLU A 35 8.31 25.80 34.56
C GLU A 35 7.53 24.55 34.10
N ASP A 36 7.36 23.64 35.06
CA ASP A 36 6.26 22.69 35.11
C ASP A 36 4.92 23.43 35.12
N ASN A 37 4.14 23.24 34.06
CA ASN A 37 2.70 23.49 34.06
C ASN A 37 2.00 22.23 33.56
N PRO A 38 1.32 21.44 34.42
CA PRO A 38 0.51 20.32 33.96
C PRO A 38 -0.80 20.88 33.41
N THR A 39 -0.83 21.22 32.13
CA THR A 39 -2.12 21.42 31.46
C THR A 39 -2.63 20.05 31.05
N SER A 40 -3.49 19.51 31.89
CA SER A 40 -4.38 18.39 31.56
C SER A 40 -5.16 18.73 30.29
N LEU A 41 -4.77 18.14 29.17
CA LEU A 41 -5.63 18.04 27.99
C LEU A 41 -6.32 16.68 28.05
N GLU A 42 -7.43 16.68 28.78
CA GLU A 42 -8.58 15.86 28.44
C GLU A 42 -8.90 16.09 26.96
N THR A 43 -8.69 15.08 26.13
CA THR A 43 -9.45 14.91 24.88
C THR A 43 -9.51 13.43 24.54
N THR A 44 -10.03 12.66 25.48
CA THR A 44 -10.61 11.36 25.19
C THR A 44 -12.06 11.61 24.75
N VAL A 45 -12.48 10.92 23.69
CA VAL A 45 -13.87 10.84 23.17
C VAL A 45 -14.27 11.91 22.11
N GLU A 46 -13.48 12.05 21.05
CA GLU A 46 -13.98 12.53 19.74
C GLU A 46 -13.32 11.72 18.61
N SER A 47 -13.78 10.48 18.32
CA SER A 47 -13.34 9.80 17.09
C SER A 47 -14.35 8.87 16.41
N GLU A 48 -15.52 8.65 17.00
CA GLU A 48 -16.54 7.78 16.39
C GLU A 48 -17.61 8.56 15.60
N LYS A 49 -17.95 9.79 15.98
CA LYS A 49 -19.04 10.56 15.33
C LYS A 49 -18.70 11.23 14.00
N SER A 50 -17.43 11.23 13.58
CA SER A 50 -16.99 11.93 12.35
C SER A 50 -17.10 11.10 11.06
N TRP A 51 -17.38 9.80 11.14
CA TRP A 51 -17.32 8.90 9.97
C TRP A 51 -18.66 8.64 9.31
N ASP A 52 -19.77 8.90 9.99
CA ASP A 52 -21.12 8.61 9.46
C ASP A 52 -21.55 9.59 8.35
N ASN A 53 -20.87 10.74 8.22
CA ASN A 53 -21.09 11.70 7.13
C ASN A 53 -20.24 11.43 5.88
N PHE A 54 -19.48 10.33 5.83
CA PHE A 54 -18.56 10.05 4.71
C PHE A 54 -19.25 9.41 3.48
N LEU A 55 -20.54 9.12 3.57
CA LEU A 55 -21.33 8.52 2.51
C LEU A 55 -22.57 9.39 2.28
N PHE A 56 -22.57 10.21 1.25
CA PHE A 56 -23.52 10.10 0.13
C PHE A 56 -23.41 11.25 -0.89
N GLU A 57 -23.81 10.90 -2.11
CA GLU A 57 -23.92 11.67 -3.35
C GLU A 57 -22.60 12.06 -4.03
N GLN A 58 -22.12 11.22 -4.95
CA GLN A 58 -21.39 11.69 -6.13
C GLN A 58 -21.64 10.81 -7.36
N LYS A 59 -22.21 11.41 -8.41
CA LYS A 59 -22.05 10.92 -9.78
C LYS A 59 -20.79 11.56 -10.35
N SER A 60 -19.73 10.78 -10.54
CA SER A 60 -18.56 11.25 -11.27
C SER A 60 -18.95 11.61 -12.70
N LYS A 61 -18.57 12.81 -13.16
CA LYS A 61 -18.77 13.28 -14.54
C LYS A 61 -17.61 12.89 -15.48
N ASN A 62 -16.62 12.15 -15.00
CA ASN A 62 -15.44 11.86 -15.81
C ASN A 62 -15.66 10.56 -16.61
N PRO A 63 -15.63 10.59 -17.95
CA PRO A 63 -15.75 9.38 -18.75
C PRO A 63 -14.56 8.43 -18.50
N GLU A 64 -13.36 8.96 -18.23
CA GLU A 64 -12.20 8.11 -17.98
C GLU A 64 -12.36 7.24 -16.73
N GLY A 65 -12.23 5.93 -16.91
CA GLY A 65 -12.28 4.96 -15.82
C GLY A 65 -13.66 4.39 -15.55
N ARG A 66 -14.60 4.51 -16.51
CA ARG A 66 -15.89 3.83 -16.44
C ARG A 66 -15.76 2.36 -16.81
N ILE A 67 -16.40 1.50 -16.03
CA ILE A 67 -16.35 0.05 -16.23
C ILE A 67 -17.74 -0.60 -16.21
N GLU A 68 -17.80 -1.78 -16.81
CA GLU A 68 -18.88 -2.75 -16.66
C GLU A 68 -18.33 -3.98 -15.92
N TYR A 69 -19.05 -4.42 -14.89
CA TYR A 69 -18.69 -5.57 -14.05
C TYR A 69 -19.91 -6.41 -13.68
N GLU A 70 -19.97 -7.61 -14.22
CA GLU A 70 -21.08 -8.57 -14.02
C GLU A 70 -20.74 -9.67 -13.00
N GLY A 71 -19.62 -9.54 -12.28
CA GLY A 71 -19.12 -10.55 -11.35
C GLY A 71 -17.88 -11.31 -11.83
N GLY A 72 -17.33 -12.14 -10.95
CA GLY A 72 -16.10 -12.90 -11.22
C GLY A 72 -14.85 -12.04 -11.16
N MET A 73 -13.92 -12.24 -12.11
CA MET A 73 -12.61 -11.55 -12.15
C MET A 73 -12.38 -10.85 -13.50
N LYS A 74 -13.45 -10.52 -14.21
CA LYS A 74 -13.40 -9.92 -15.55
C LYS A 74 -14.09 -8.56 -15.48
N ILE A 75 -13.49 -7.54 -16.07
CA ILE A 75 -14.07 -6.20 -16.21
C ILE A 75 -13.95 -5.74 -17.65
N LYS A 76 -14.85 -4.87 -18.07
CA LYS A 76 -14.80 -4.21 -19.37
C LYS A 76 -14.72 -2.70 -19.17
N PHE A 77 -13.72 -2.07 -19.77
CA PHE A 77 -13.60 -0.61 -19.79
C PHE A 77 -14.53 -0.05 -20.87
N LEU A 78 -15.33 0.94 -20.50
CA LEU A 78 -16.32 1.52 -21.42
C LEU A 78 -15.69 2.50 -22.41
N ASP A 79 -14.55 3.09 -22.05
CA ASP A 79 -13.85 4.10 -22.85
C ASP A 79 -13.31 3.54 -24.17
N ASP A 80 -12.70 2.35 -24.11
CA ASP A 80 -12.02 1.71 -25.23
C ASP A 80 -12.64 0.34 -25.59
N GLY A 81 -13.70 -0.07 -24.88
CA GLY A 81 -14.35 -1.38 -25.04
C GLY A 81 -13.46 -2.56 -24.62
N ARG A 82 -12.29 -2.31 -24.02
CA ARG A 82 -11.32 -3.35 -23.70
C ARG A 82 -11.79 -4.17 -22.53
N GLU A 83 -11.77 -5.48 -22.72
CA GLU A 83 -12.06 -6.44 -21.66
C GLU A 83 -10.77 -7.02 -21.09
N ILE A 84 -10.67 -7.09 -19.76
CA ILE A 84 -9.53 -7.71 -19.10
C ILE A 84 -9.99 -8.72 -18.06
N LYS A 85 -9.24 -9.82 -17.95
CA LYS A 85 -9.30 -10.72 -16.81
C LYS A 85 -8.26 -10.27 -15.78
N ILE A 86 -8.72 -9.85 -14.61
CA ILE A 86 -7.87 -9.51 -13.48
C ILE A 86 -7.14 -10.78 -13.02
N PRO A 87 -5.80 -10.80 -13.14
CA PRO A 87 -5.02 -11.98 -12.78
C PRO A 87 -4.98 -12.19 -11.26
N SER A 88 -4.84 -13.45 -10.87
CA SER A 88 -4.50 -13.82 -9.50
C SER A 88 -3.11 -13.30 -9.13
N TRP A 89 -2.82 -13.22 -7.82
CA TRP A 89 -1.51 -12.77 -7.35
C TRP A 89 -0.35 -13.62 -7.86
N ILE A 90 -0.54 -14.94 -7.96
CA ILE A 90 0.46 -15.88 -8.50
C ILE A 90 0.74 -15.56 -9.97
N ASN A 91 -0.32 -15.34 -10.76
CA ASN A 91 -0.20 -15.05 -12.18
C ASN A 91 0.34 -13.64 -12.48
N LEU A 92 0.37 -12.75 -11.48
CA LEU A 92 1.09 -11.48 -11.53
C LEU A 92 2.57 -11.59 -11.15
N GLY A 93 3.01 -12.77 -10.70
CA GLY A 93 4.37 -12.96 -10.17
C GLY A 93 4.58 -12.32 -8.80
N VAL A 94 3.52 -12.18 -7.99
CA VAL A 94 3.68 -11.82 -6.57
C VAL A 94 4.23 -13.03 -5.84
N GLU A 95 5.29 -12.85 -5.05
CA GLU A 95 6.04 -13.96 -4.46
C GLU A 95 5.28 -14.67 -3.34
N LYS A 96 4.46 -13.93 -2.58
CA LYS A 96 3.80 -14.46 -1.38
C LYS A 96 2.32 -14.08 -1.30
N PRO A 97 1.48 -14.93 -0.68
CA PRO A 97 0.06 -14.68 -0.51
C PRO A 97 -0.26 -13.45 0.38
N ASN A 98 0.69 -12.85 1.10
CA ASN A 98 0.41 -11.73 2.02
C ASN A 98 1.09 -10.42 1.60
N GLN A 99 1.21 -10.17 0.29
CA GLN A 99 1.88 -9.01 -0.28
C GLN A 99 0.91 -8.12 -1.07
N CYS A 100 -0.13 -7.61 -0.41
CA CYS A 100 -1.16 -6.79 -1.06
C CYS A 100 -0.60 -5.56 -1.81
N SER A 101 0.44 -4.91 -1.29
CA SER A 101 1.15 -3.84 -2.01
C SER A 101 1.84 -4.38 -3.26
N GLY A 102 2.54 -5.51 -3.16
CA GLY A 102 3.16 -6.18 -4.31
C GLY A 102 2.15 -6.52 -5.41
N TYR A 103 0.98 -7.04 -5.03
CA TYR A 103 -0.14 -7.30 -5.92
C TYR A 103 -0.64 -6.02 -6.59
N ALA A 104 -0.99 -5.00 -5.80
CA ALA A 104 -1.55 -3.75 -6.32
C ALA A 104 -0.60 -3.06 -7.31
N ARG A 105 0.69 -3.03 -6.99
CA ARG A 105 1.72 -2.45 -7.87
C ARG A 105 1.87 -3.20 -9.20
N ARG A 106 1.95 -4.53 -9.15
CA ARG A 106 2.10 -5.36 -10.36
C ARG A 106 0.84 -5.31 -11.21
N LEU A 107 -0.34 -5.20 -10.59
CA LEU A 107 -1.58 -5.04 -11.32
C LEU A 107 -1.65 -3.66 -12.00
N ALA A 108 -1.33 -2.58 -11.29
CA ALA A 108 -1.25 -1.24 -11.88
C ALA A 108 -0.32 -1.23 -13.12
N SER A 109 0.87 -1.84 -13.00
CA SER A 109 1.79 -2.01 -14.13
C SER A 109 1.19 -2.80 -15.30
N LYS A 110 0.49 -3.90 -15.03
CA LYS A 110 -0.22 -4.67 -16.08
C LYS A 110 -1.34 -3.86 -16.75
N LEU A 111 -1.93 -2.91 -16.04
CA LEU A 111 -2.94 -1.99 -16.57
C LEU A 111 -2.34 -0.83 -17.37
N GLY A 112 -0.99 -0.74 -17.47
CA GLY A 112 -0.30 0.34 -18.17
C GLY A 112 0.00 1.54 -17.28
N TYR A 113 0.12 1.35 -15.96
CA TYR A 113 0.39 2.42 -15.01
C TYR A 113 1.64 2.13 -14.18
N ARG A 114 2.49 3.13 -13.95
CA ARG A 114 3.70 3.00 -13.15
C ARG A 114 3.65 3.82 -11.88
N LEU A 115 4.46 3.39 -10.92
CA LEU A 115 4.82 4.12 -9.71
C LEU A 115 6.28 4.56 -9.81
N ASN A 116 6.63 5.58 -9.04
CA ASN A 116 8.01 6.04 -8.92
C ASN A 116 8.87 4.99 -8.20
N GLN A 117 8.35 4.44 -7.10
CA GLN A 117 9.08 3.47 -6.28
C GLN A 117 8.17 2.37 -5.70
N ALA A 118 8.73 1.16 -5.65
CA ALA A 118 8.10 -0.01 -5.07
C ALA A 118 8.33 -0.06 -3.56
N GLU A 119 7.26 -0.11 -2.77
CA GLU A 119 7.35 -0.18 -1.30
C GLU A 119 6.20 -1.02 -0.71
N ASP A 120 6.28 -1.22 0.61
CA ASP A 120 5.20 -1.77 1.41
C ASP A 120 4.03 -0.80 1.55
N ALA A 121 2.82 -1.32 1.83
CA ALA A 121 1.59 -0.52 1.88
C ALA A 121 1.70 0.71 2.82
N TRP A 122 2.39 0.59 3.96
CA TRP A 122 2.58 1.68 4.93
C TRP A 122 3.65 2.71 4.52
N ASN A 123 4.41 2.48 3.46
CA ASN A 123 5.48 3.36 2.98
C ASN A 123 5.22 3.91 1.57
N LEU A 124 4.26 3.37 0.81
CA LEU A 124 3.98 3.82 -0.56
C LEU A 124 3.81 5.34 -0.66
N HIS A 125 3.12 5.97 0.29
CA HIS A 125 2.88 7.42 0.32
C HIS A 125 4.12 8.26 0.60
N LYS A 126 5.19 7.67 1.16
CA LYS A 126 6.43 8.39 1.46
C LYS A 126 7.33 8.54 0.24
N VAL A 127 7.17 7.65 -0.74
CA VAL A 127 8.08 7.52 -1.89
C VAL A 127 7.36 7.70 -3.24
N ASN A 128 6.05 7.89 -3.24
CA ASN A 128 5.24 8.16 -4.42
C ASN A 128 4.32 9.36 -4.18
N PRO A 129 3.93 10.10 -5.23
CA PRO A 129 2.91 11.13 -5.13
C PRO A 129 1.63 10.55 -4.52
N SER A 130 1.11 11.23 -3.51
CA SER A 130 -0.05 10.74 -2.77
C SER A 130 -0.90 11.89 -2.25
N MET A 131 -2.15 11.57 -1.94
CA MET A 131 -3.10 12.49 -1.34
C MET A 131 -4.02 11.75 -0.38
N ASP A 132 -4.70 12.49 0.48
CA ASP A 132 -5.74 11.91 1.33
C ASP A 132 -6.89 11.38 0.49
N TYR A 133 -7.54 10.33 1.00
CA TYR A 133 -8.58 9.66 0.25
C TYR A 133 -9.81 10.56 0.07
N LEU A 134 -10.14 10.82 -1.19
CA LEU A 134 -11.38 11.44 -1.66
C LEU A 134 -11.75 10.72 -2.96
N SER A 135 -12.97 10.16 -3.03
CA SER A 135 -13.43 9.29 -4.13
C SER A 135 -13.17 9.88 -5.51
N ASP A 136 -13.42 11.18 -5.67
CA ASP A 136 -13.47 11.87 -6.96
C ASP A 136 -12.07 12.09 -7.55
N ASN A 137 -11.04 11.87 -6.75
CA ASN A 137 -9.65 12.00 -7.15
C ASN A 137 -9.03 10.70 -7.65
N LEU A 138 -9.81 9.60 -7.68
CA LEU A 138 -9.35 8.32 -8.20
C LEU A 138 -9.29 8.31 -9.72
N LYS A 139 -8.22 7.72 -10.25
CA LYS A 139 -8.10 7.37 -11.66
C LYS A 139 -7.72 5.91 -11.79
N THR A 140 -8.20 5.22 -12.82
CA THR A 140 -7.85 3.82 -13.09
C THR A 140 -6.35 3.60 -12.98
N GLY A 141 -5.93 2.55 -12.27
CA GLY A 141 -4.52 2.26 -12.03
C GLY A 141 -3.97 2.84 -10.72
N ASP A 142 -4.58 3.90 -10.17
CA ASP A 142 -4.22 4.42 -8.84
C ASP A 142 -4.35 3.33 -7.78
N ILE A 143 -3.54 3.44 -6.73
CA ILE A 143 -3.56 2.49 -5.62
C ILE A 143 -4.16 3.19 -4.41
N ILE A 144 -5.18 2.60 -3.81
CA ILE A 144 -5.64 3.02 -2.50
C ILE A 144 -4.88 2.25 -1.42
N THR A 145 -4.54 2.96 -0.35
CA THR A 145 -4.09 2.35 0.90
C THR A 145 -5.22 2.38 1.90
N LEU A 146 -5.35 1.29 2.66
CA LEU A 146 -6.39 1.14 3.66
C LEU A 146 -5.80 0.77 5.01
N TYR A 147 -6.42 1.29 6.05
CA TYR A 147 -6.34 0.71 7.37
C TYR A 147 -7.08 -0.63 7.39
N ASN A 148 -6.43 -1.65 7.92
CA ASN A 148 -7.01 -2.97 8.12
C ASN A 148 -6.90 -3.36 9.61
N PRO A 149 -8.03 -3.46 10.33
CA PRO A 149 -8.03 -3.76 11.76
C PRO A 149 -7.48 -5.15 12.09
N LYS A 150 -7.51 -6.08 11.13
CA LYS A 150 -7.01 -7.45 11.26
C LYS A 150 -5.53 -7.60 10.89
N SER A 151 -4.87 -6.52 10.45
CA SER A 151 -3.46 -6.58 10.05
C SER A 151 -2.55 -6.70 11.27
N LYS A 152 -1.60 -7.65 11.23
CA LYS A 152 -0.53 -7.75 12.25
C LYS A 152 0.33 -6.49 12.33
N TYR A 153 0.37 -5.70 11.25
CA TYR A 153 1.16 -4.47 11.18
C TYR A 153 0.50 -3.28 11.88
N LYS A 154 -0.80 -3.35 12.23
CA LYS A 154 -1.48 -2.32 13.03
C LYS A 154 -0.82 -2.11 14.40
N ARG A 155 -0.33 -3.20 15.03
CA ARG A 155 0.35 -3.15 16.34
C ARG A 155 1.64 -2.33 16.35
N ARG A 156 2.10 -1.87 15.18
CA ARG A 156 3.27 -1.01 15.01
C ARG A 156 2.88 0.43 14.65
N GLU A 157 1.67 0.86 15.04
CA GLU A 157 1.13 2.20 14.79
C GLU A 157 1.07 2.58 13.29
N ARG A 158 1.00 1.57 12.41
CA ARG A 158 0.89 1.78 10.97
C ARG A 158 -0.58 1.92 10.60
N LEU A 159 -0.95 3.08 10.04
CA LEU A 159 -2.31 3.36 9.57
C LEU A 159 -2.59 2.61 8.26
N ALA A 160 -1.81 2.84 7.20
CA ALA A 160 -1.95 2.17 5.91
C ALA A 160 -1.35 0.76 5.93
N THR A 161 -2.18 -0.28 6.09
CA THR A 161 -1.71 -1.67 6.27
C THR A 161 -2.22 -2.64 5.20
N HIS A 162 -3.00 -2.13 4.24
CA HIS A 162 -3.49 -2.85 3.08
C HIS A 162 -3.44 -1.95 1.85
N ALA A 163 -3.37 -2.54 0.65
CA ALA A 163 -3.34 -1.82 -0.61
C ALA A 163 -4.17 -2.54 -1.68
N ALA A 164 -4.83 -1.77 -2.54
CA ALA A 164 -5.66 -2.26 -3.64
C ALA A 164 -5.57 -1.31 -4.84
N THR A 165 -5.67 -1.84 -6.06
CA THR A 165 -5.65 -1.06 -7.30
C THR A 165 -7.06 -0.68 -7.70
N TYR A 166 -7.31 0.60 -7.95
CA TYR A 166 -8.59 1.07 -8.47
C TYR A 166 -8.75 0.68 -9.94
N LEU A 167 -9.90 0.08 -10.25
CA LEU A 167 -10.25 -0.43 -11.57
C LEU A 167 -11.13 0.54 -12.33
N GLY A 168 -12.00 1.27 -11.63
CA GLY A 168 -12.97 2.16 -12.22
C GLY A 168 -14.28 2.23 -11.45
N GLU A 169 -15.22 2.96 -12.02
CA GLU A 169 -16.57 3.20 -11.51
C GLU A 169 -17.63 2.65 -12.47
N ASP A 170 -18.67 2.00 -11.95
CA ASP A 170 -19.79 1.51 -12.77
C ASP A 170 -20.89 2.56 -13.01
N ASN A 171 -21.93 2.15 -13.74
CA ASN A 171 -23.09 2.96 -14.07
C ASN A 171 -23.85 3.52 -12.87
N ASP A 172 -23.77 2.85 -11.73
CA ASP A 172 -24.45 3.23 -10.50
C ASP A 172 -23.56 4.07 -9.56
N GLY A 173 -22.33 4.38 -9.98
CA GLY A 173 -21.38 5.16 -9.20
C GLY A 173 -20.52 4.33 -8.25
N LYS A 174 -20.55 3.00 -8.37
CA LYS A 174 -19.84 2.12 -7.46
C LYS A 174 -18.38 1.99 -7.85
N LEU A 175 -17.49 2.20 -6.88
CA LEU A 175 -16.04 2.14 -7.07
C LEU A 175 -15.53 0.71 -6.90
N TYR A 176 -14.78 0.21 -7.89
CA TYR A 176 -14.22 -1.15 -7.88
C TYR A 176 -12.71 -1.14 -7.73
N PHE A 177 -12.22 -2.07 -6.92
CA PHE A 177 -10.82 -2.26 -6.61
C PHE A 177 -10.44 -3.73 -6.74
N ALA A 178 -9.29 -4.00 -7.32
CA ALA A 178 -8.68 -5.32 -7.28
C ALA A 178 -7.68 -5.40 -6.12
N GLU A 179 -7.75 -6.49 -5.35
CA GLU A 179 -6.94 -6.67 -4.16
C GLU A 179 -6.55 -8.12 -3.91
N GLN A 180 -5.54 -8.29 -3.05
CA GLN A 180 -5.10 -9.58 -2.53
C GLN A 180 -5.30 -9.62 -1.02
N ARG A 181 -6.04 -10.62 -0.52
CA ARG A 181 -6.20 -10.88 0.92
C ARG A 181 -5.76 -12.31 1.22
N GLY A 182 -4.55 -12.46 1.75
CA GLY A 182 -3.96 -13.79 1.84
C GLY A 182 -3.88 -14.45 0.46
N SER A 183 -4.10 -15.75 0.39
CA SER A 183 -4.02 -16.49 -0.88
C SER A 183 -5.09 -16.14 -1.90
N SER A 184 -6.07 -15.29 -1.57
CA SER A 184 -7.18 -14.94 -2.46
C SER A 184 -6.98 -13.59 -3.14
N THR A 185 -7.24 -13.55 -4.44
CA THR A 185 -7.42 -12.32 -5.21
C THR A 185 -8.91 -12.05 -5.41
N ARG A 186 -9.34 -10.80 -5.31
CA ARG A 186 -10.76 -10.42 -5.37
C ARG A 186 -10.91 -9.05 -6.04
N ILE A 187 -12.07 -8.84 -6.64
CA ILE A 187 -12.60 -7.50 -6.91
C ILE A 187 -13.53 -7.14 -5.75
N SER A 188 -13.39 -5.94 -5.21
CA SER A 188 -14.15 -5.47 -4.05
C SER A 188 -14.49 -4.01 -4.22
N THR A 189 -15.53 -3.59 -3.52
CA THR A 189 -16.01 -2.21 -3.54
C THR A 189 -15.67 -1.50 -2.25
N ILE A 190 -15.86 -0.17 -2.22
CA ILE A 190 -15.60 0.60 -1.00
C ILE A 190 -16.48 0.13 0.16
N GLU A 191 -17.73 -0.22 -0.13
CA GLU A 191 -18.68 -0.77 0.82
C GLU A 191 -18.20 -2.12 1.37
N ASP A 192 -17.57 -2.96 0.54
CA ASP A 192 -17.03 -4.26 0.96
C ASP A 192 -15.82 -4.11 1.90
N PHE A 193 -15.04 -3.05 1.73
CA PHE A 193 -13.98 -2.68 2.66
C PHE A 193 -14.54 -2.22 4.00
N LEU A 194 -15.50 -1.29 3.96
CA LEU A 194 -16.13 -0.70 5.14
C LEU A 194 -16.86 -1.76 5.98
N LYS A 195 -17.61 -2.68 5.35
CA LYS A 195 -18.27 -3.82 6.00
C LYS A 195 -17.29 -4.71 6.80
N LYS A 196 -16.01 -4.70 6.44
CA LYS A 196 -14.95 -5.46 7.13
C LYS A 196 -14.12 -4.60 8.08
N GLY A 197 -14.56 -3.37 8.34
CA GLY A 197 -13.89 -2.40 9.19
C GLY A 197 -12.61 -1.81 8.57
N MET A 198 -12.39 -2.01 7.27
CA MET A 198 -11.26 -1.41 6.57
C MET A 198 -11.64 0.01 6.15
N LYS A 199 -10.75 0.98 6.40
CA LYS A 199 -10.99 2.38 6.09
C LYS A 199 -9.93 2.90 5.10
N PRO A 200 -10.31 3.59 4.02
CA PRO A 200 -9.34 4.24 3.14
C PRO A 200 -8.49 5.26 3.92
N VAL A 201 -7.23 5.42 3.51
CA VAL A 201 -6.28 6.33 4.16
C VAL A 201 -5.73 7.32 3.13
N LYS A 202 -5.03 6.81 2.11
CA LYS A 202 -4.44 7.63 1.04
C LYS A 202 -4.64 7.01 -0.33
N ILE A 203 -4.71 7.87 -1.34
CA ILE A 203 -4.56 7.53 -2.75
C ILE A 203 -3.08 7.71 -3.11
N ILE A 204 -2.48 6.68 -3.69
CA ILE A 204 -1.15 6.70 -4.27
C ILE A 204 -1.33 6.86 -5.78
N LYS A 205 -0.86 8.01 -6.30
CA LYS A 205 -1.06 8.37 -7.70
C LYS A 205 -0.10 7.59 -8.58
N THR A 206 -0.60 7.14 -9.71
CA THR A 206 0.18 6.46 -10.74
C THR A 206 0.26 7.30 -12.01
N GLU A 207 1.26 7.02 -12.83
CA GLU A 207 1.43 7.62 -14.15
C GLU A 207 1.10 6.61 -15.23
N LYS A 208 0.37 7.02 -16.27
CA LYS A 208 0.15 6.17 -17.44
C LYS A 208 1.48 5.97 -18.17
N ILE A 209 1.74 4.75 -18.62
CA ILE A 209 2.90 4.39 -19.43
C ILE A 209 2.49 4.64 -20.89
N ASP A 210 3.21 5.54 -21.55
CA ASP A 210 3.06 5.82 -22.98
C ASP A 210 3.60 4.68 -23.87
#